data_AF-A0A7Y2IJ07-F1
#
_entry.id   AF-A0A7Y2IJ07-F1
#
_cell.length_a   1.000
_cell.length_b   1.000
_cell.length_c   1.000
_cell.angle_alpha   90.00
_cell.angle_beta   90.00
_cell.angle_gamma   90.00
#
_symmetry.space_group_name_H-M   'P 1'
#
loop_
_entity.id
_entity.type
_entity.pdbx_description
1 polymer ?
#
loop_
_entity_poly.entity_id
_entity_poly.type
_entity_poly.pdbx_seq_one_letter_code
_entity_poly.pdbx_strand_id
1 'polypeptide(L)'
;MGIDWSRISRFAVPAITVWSLTVWASRIRNILADDLEGTDRLWRLGLASLFVVVSLWVFRSAFGLWRDGASDWWSCVSGAALTLALINMVVWPVRAYQILAGDWSGGFKAVHSLLAVISVALGLLVAFQRYGRAGNRRSVRNSQSVAGQV
;
A
#
# COMPACT_ATOMS: atom_id res chain seq x y z
N MET A 1 24.86 0.37 -14.83
CA MET A 1 23.67 1.26 -14.88
C MET A 1 23.04 1.24 -13.49
N GLY A 2 23.24 2.29 -12.68
CA GLY A 2 22.72 2.32 -11.31
C GLY A 2 21.23 2.64 -11.30
N ILE A 3 20.41 1.85 -10.60
CA ILE A 3 18.98 2.12 -10.43
C ILE A 3 18.85 3.35 -9.51
N ASP A 4 18.24 4.43 -10.01
CA ASP A 4 17.90 5.60 -9.21
C ASP A 4 16.66 5.32 -8.36
N TRP A 5 16.89 4.72 -7.19
CA TRP A 5 15.86 4.38 -6.21
C TRP A 5 15.05 5.60 -5.72
N SER A 6 15.59 6.81 -5.84
CA SER A 6 14.90 8.04 -5.44
C SER A 6 13.73 8.37 -6.38
N ARG A 7 13.91 8.17 -7.69
CA ARG A 7 12.87 8.38 -8.70
C ARG A 7 11.79 7.30 -8.68
N ILE A 8 12.11 6.08 -8.27
CA ILE A 8 11.12 4.99 -8.17
C ILE A 8 10.27 5.17 -6.91
N SER A 9 10.91 5.49 -5.78
CA SER A 9 10.23 5.60 -4.50
C SER A 9 9.21 6.74 -4.43
N ARG A 10 9.42 7.86 -5.14
CA ARG A 10 8.39 8.94 -5.23
C ARG A 10 7.05 8.47 -5.81
N PHE A 11 7.03 7.38 -6.57
CA PHE A 11 5.82 6.80 -7.13
C PHE A 11 5.22 5.67 -6.29
N ALA A 12 5.91 5.20 -5.23
CA ALA A 12 5.47 4.05 -4.45
C ALA A 12 4.11 4.27 -3.78
N VAL A 13 3.92 5.42 -3.13
CA VAL A 13 2.65 5.78 -2.46
C VAL A 13 1.49 5.92 -3.45
N PRO A 14 1.58 6.73 -4.54
CA PRO A 14 0.48 6.80 -5.49
C PRO A 14 0.22 5.45 -6.18
N ALA A 15 1.28 4.68 -6.51
CA ALA A 15 1.13 3.37 -7.12
C ALA A 15 0.37 2.40 -6.22
N ILE A 16 0.77 2.22 -4.95
CA ILE A 16 0.06 1.30 -4.03
C ILE A 16 -1.37 1.77 -3.78
N THR A 17 -1.62 3.07 -3.73
CA THR A 17 -2.96 3.64 -3.48
C THR A 17 -3.91 3.32 -4.64
N VAL A 18 -3.51 3.64 -5.86
CA VAL A 18 -4.33 3.38 -7.07
C VAL A 18 -4.48 1.88 -7.31
N TRP A 19 -3.40 1.13 -7.14
CA TRP A 19 -3.41 -0.32 -7.27
C TRP A 19 -4.39 -0.98 -6.29
N SER A 20 -4.26 -0.65 -5.00
CA SER A 20 -5.09 -1.25 -3.95
C SER A 20 -6.56 -0.87 -4.14
N LEU A 21 -6.85 0.39 -4.46
CA LEU A 21 -8.21 0.83 -4.76
C LEU A 21 -8.82 0.04 -5.92
N THR A 22 -8.07 -0.15 -7.01
CA THR A 22 -8.54 -0.88 -8.20
C THR A 22 -8.84 -2.34 -7.89
N VAL A 23 -7.90 -3.04 -7.24
CA VAL A 23 -8.06 -4.47 -6.95
C VAL A 23 -9.20 -4.73 -5.97
N TRP A 24 -9.30 -3.95 -4.90
CA TRP A 24 -10.30 -4.16 -3.87
C TRP A 24 -11.68 -3.65 -4.25
N ALA A 25 -11.80 -2.57 -5.04
CA ALA A 25 -13.09 -2.16 -5.60
C ALA A 25 -13.63 -3.19 -6.59
N SER A 26 -12.78 -3.75 -7.45
CA SER A 26 -13.16 -4.86 -8.33
C SER A 26 -13.63 -6.07 -7.51
N ARG A 27 -12.94 -6.36 -6.39
CA ARG A 27 -13.33 -7.45 -5.49
C ARG A 27 -14.69 -7.21 -4.81
N ILE A 28 -14.98 -5.99 -4.38
CA ILE A 28 -16.31 -5.63 -3.84
C ILE A 28 -17.38 -5.90 -4.90
N ARG A 29 -17.18 -5.42 -6.13
CA ARG A 29 -18.13 -5.67 -7.23
C ARG A 29 -18.38 -7.17 -7.44
N ASN A 30 -17.33 -7.99 -7.43
CA ASN A 30 -17.46 -9.43 -7.58
C ASN A 30 -18.21 -10.06 -6.40
N ILE A 31 -17.90 -9.70 -5.15
CA ILE A 31 -18.60 -10.19 -3.95
C ILE A 31 -20.10 -9.84 -3.98
N LEU A 32 -20.45 -8.68 -4.54
CA LEU A 32 -21.85 -8.26 -4.66
C LEU A 32 -22.60 -8.96 -5.79
N ALA A 33 -21.88 -9.43 -6.82
CA ALA A 33 -22.45 -10.19 -7.94
C ALA A 33 -22.54 -11.70 -7.64
N ASP A 34 -21.64 -12.22 -6.81
CA ASP A 34 -21.62 -13.61 -6.38
C ASP A 34 -22.72 -13.88 -5.33
N ASP A 35 -23.37 -15.05 -5.43
CA ASP A 35 -24.35 -15.50 -4.44
C ASP A 35 -23.64 -16.11 -3.22
N LEU A 36 -23.14 -15.23 -2.36
CA LEU A 36 -22.43 -15.59 -1.12
C LEU A 36 -23.36 -15.44 0.08
N GLU A 37 -23.48 -16.49 0.89
CA GLU A 37 -24.32 -16.48 2.08
C GLU A 37 -23.63 -15.89 3.33
N GLY A 38 -24.41 -15.18 4.15
CA GLY A 38 -24.15 -14.85 5.56
C GLY A 38 -22.74 -14.33 5.90
N THR A 39 -22.08 -15.02 6.83
CA THR A 39 -20.81 -14.62 7.46
C THR A 39 -19.64 -14.53 6.47
N ASP A 40 -19.62 -15.39 5.45
CA ASP A 40 -18.57 -15.43 4.44
C ASP A 40 -18.60 -14.18 3.56
N ARG A 41 -19.80 -13.72 3.20
CA ARG A 41 -19.99 -12.46 2.49
C ARG A 41 -19.55 -11.27 3.35
N LEU A 42 -19.99 -11.22 4.60
CA LEU A 42 -19.67 -10.16 5.57
C LEU A 42 -18.16 -10.00 5.78
N TRP A 43 -17.44 -11.10 6.03
CA TRP A 43 -15.99 -11.06 6.24
C TRP A 43 -15.24 -10.57 4.99
N ARG A 44 -15.59 -11.13 3.82
CA ARG A 44 -14.93 -10.76 2.55
C ARG A 44 -15.21 -9.32 2.16
N LEU A 45 -16.43 -8.85 2.38
CA LEU A 45 -16.83 -7.47 2.11
C LEU A 45 -16.16 -6.51 3.08
N GLY A 46 -16.18 -6.80 4.39
CA GLY A 46 -15.53 -5.98 5.41
C GLY A 46 -14.04 -5.79 5.15
N LEU A 47 -13.33 -6.88 4.81
CA LEU A 47 -11.92 -6.80 4.44
C LEU A 47 -11.70 -5.93 3.19
N ALA A 48 -12.48 -6.15 2.12
CA ALA A 48 -12.33 -5.37 0.89
C ALA A 48 -12.65 -3.88 1.09
N SER A 49 -13.70 -3.59 1.84
CA SER A 49 -14.10 -2.23 2.23
C SER A 49 -13.01 -1.55 3.06
N LEU A 50 -12.33 -2.25 3.97
CA LEU A 50 -11.21 -1.69 4.74
C LEU A 50 -10.10 -1.17 3.80
N PHE A 51 -9.68 -1.96 2.82
CA PHE A 51 -8.66 -1.54 1.85
C PHE A 51 -9.10 -0.33 1.03
N VAL A 52 -10.37 -0.31 0.59
CA VAL A 52 -10.93 0.83 -0.14
C VAL A 52 -10.95 2.08 0.72
N VAL A 53 -11.45 2.00 1.96
CA VAL A 53 -11.52 3.14 2.90
C VAL A 53 -10.13 3.70 3.18
N VAL A 54 -9.15 2.85 3.48
CA VAL A 54 -7.77 3.30 3.73
C VAL A 54 -7.17 3.93 2.47
N SER A 55 -7.41 3.36 1.28
CA SER A 55 -6.92 3.92 0.01
C SER A 55 -7.54 5.30 -0.28
N LEU A 56 -8.84 5.45 -0.05
CA LEU A 56 -9.53 6.74 -0.18
C LEU A 56 -9.03 7.76 0.84
N TRP A 57 -8.71 7.33 2.07
CA TRP A 57 -8.12 8.20 3.08
C TRP A 57 -6.74 8.71 2.66
N VAL A 58 -5.89 7.82 2.12
CA VAL A 58 -4.58 8.22 1.56
C VAL A 58 -4.79 9.21 0.42
N PHE A 59 -5.67 8.90 -0.54
CA PHE A 59 -5.96 9.77 -1.68
C PHE A 59 -6.48 11.15 -1.26
N ARG A 60 -7.44 11.20 -0.33
CA ARG A 60 -8.03 12.43 0.21
C ARG A 60 -7.01 13.32 0.92
N SER A 61 -6.11 12.70 1.69
CA SER A 61 -5.04 13.40 2.41
C SER A 61 -4.01 13.97 1.43
N ALA A 62 -3.65 13.18 0.43
CA ALA A 62 -2.73 13.57 -0.62
C ALA A 62 -3.30 14.75 -1.42
N PHE A 63 -4.56 14.66 -1.85
CA PHE A 63 -5.27 15.73 -2.55
C PHE A 63 -5.36 17.02 -1.73
N GLY A 64 -5.60 16.93 -0.42
CA GLY A 64 -5.61 18.08 0.47
C GLY A 64 -4.28 18.82 0.47
N LEU A 65 -3.18 18.08 0.65
CA LEU A 65 -1.83 18.63 0.65
C LEU A 65 -1.40 19.20 -0.71
N TRP A 66 -1.82 18.57 -1.81
CA TRP A 66 -1.62 19.11 -3.15
C TRP A 66 -2.33 20.45 -3.34
N ARG A 67 -3.60 20.53 -2.92
CA ARG A 67 -4.41 21.76 -2.98
C ARG A 67 -3.79 22.89 -2.16
N ASP A 68 -3.16 22.56 -1.03
CA ASP A 68 -2.49 23.53 -0.14
C ASP A 68 -1.04 23.87 -0.60
N GLY A 69 -0.61 23.40 -1.78
CA GLY A 69 0.67 23.77 -2.38
C GLY A 69 1.90 23.07 -1.80
N ALA A 70 1.72 21.97 -1.05
CA ALA A 70 2.84 21.24 -0.47
C ALA A 70 3.71 20.58 -1.56
N SER A 71 5.01 20.87 -1.55
CA SER A 71 5.95 20.41 -2.58
C SER A 71 6.20 18.89 -2.59
N ASP A 72 5.97 18.19 -1.47
CA ASP A 72 6.15 16.72 -1.33
C ASP A 72 4.92 16.05 -0.70
N TRP A 73 3.73 16.44 -1.18
CA TRP A 73 2.43 16.06 -0.64
C TRP A 73 2.21 14.55 -0.48
N TRP A 74 2.67 13.71 -1.41
CA TRP A 74 2.56 12.24 -1.31
C TRP A 74 3.43 11.64 -0.20
N SER A 75 4.58 12.24 0.09
CA SER A 75 5.50 11.76 1.13
C SER A 75 5.05 12.16 2.54
N CYS A 76 4.18 13.17 2.63
CA CYS A 76 3.61 13.65 3.88
C CYS A 76 2.41 12.82 4.38
N VAL A 77 1.75 12.02 3.53
CA VAL A 77 0.67 11.07 3.91
C VAL A 77 1.21 9.79 4.55
N SER A 78 2.40 9.86 5.14
CA SER A 78 3.22 8.70 5.49
C SER A 78 2.59 7.71 6.47
N GLY A 79 1.69 8.15 7.35
CA GLY A 79 1.00 7.28 8.30
C GLY A 79 0.00 6.35 7.63
N ALA A 80 -1.02 6.93 6.97
CA ALA A 80 -2.04 6.16 6.26
C ALA A 80 -1.46 5.32 5.12
N ALA A 81 -0.46 5.85 4.39
CA ALA A 81 0.23 5.11 3.34
C ALA A 81 1.03 3.91 3.89
N LEU A 82 1.67 4.07 5.07
CA LEU A 82 2.34 2.96 5.75
C LEU A 82 1.32 1.93 6.24
N THR A 83 0.18 2.35 6.80
CA THR A 83 -0.91 1.44 7.16
C THR A 83 -1.35 0.63 5.95
N LEU A 84 -1.62 1.28 4.81
CA LEU A 84 -2.01 0.63 3.55
C LEU A 84 -0.94 -0.37 3.08
N ALA A 85 0.33 0.00 3.16
CA ALA A 85 1.44 -0.87 2.81
C ALA A 85 1.50 -2.13 3.70
N LEU A 86 1.42 -1.94 5.02
CA LEU A 86 1.48 -3.04 5.98
C LEU A 86 0.30 -4.01 5.82
N ILE A 87 -0.93 -3.50 5.65
CA ILE A 87 -2.08 -4.38 5.43
C ILE A 87 -1.95 -5.17 4.12
N ASN A 88 -1.43 -4.57 3.03
CA ASN A 88 -1.16 -5.30 1.80
C ASN A 88 -0.09 -6.39 2.03
N MET A 89 1.00 -6.07 2.73
CA MET A 89 2.08 -7.03 3.01
C MET A 89 1.64 -8.22 3.85
N VAL A 90 0.63 -8.06 4.72
CA VAL A 90 0.14 -9.13 5.61
C VAL A 90 -0.98 -9.94 4.94
N VAL A 91 -1.97 -9.27 4.35
CA VAL A 91 -3.19 -9.94 3.86
C VAL A 91 -2.94 -10.70 2.56
N TRP A 92 -2.10 -10.17 1.66
CA TRP A 92 -1.86 -10.82 0.36
C TRP A 92 -1.18 -12.17 0.46
N PRO A 93 -0.13 -12.38 1.28
CA PRO A 93 0.45 -13.71 1.48
C PRO A 93 -0.55 -14.74 1.99
N VAL A 94 -1.38 -14.37 2.98
CA VAL A 94 -2.42 -15.26 3.52
C VAL A 94 -3.42 -15.64 2.42
N ARG A 95 -3.87 -14.66 1.63
CA ARG A 95 -4.76 -14.90 0.49
C ARG A 95 -4.13 -15.75 -0.61
N ALA A 96 -2.89 -15.46 -0.98
CA ALA A 96 -2.16 -16.22 -1.99
C ALA A 96 -2.03 -17.69 -1.57
N TYR A 97 -1.67 -17.94 -0.31
CA TYR A 97 -1.62 -19.28 0.25
C TYR A 97 -2.96 -20.01 0.17
N GLN A 98 -4.04 -19.38 0.65
CA GLN A 98 -5.40 -19.94 0.58
C GLN A 98 -5.83 -20.29 -0.85
N ILE A 99 -5.49 -19.44 -1.83
CA ILE A 99 -5.82 -19.66 -3.24
C ILE A 99 -4.96 -20.76 -3.87
N LEU A 100 -3.68 -20.82 -3.55
CA LEU A 100 -2.78 -21.85 -4.06
C LEU A 100 -3.14 -23.24 -3.52
N ALA A 101 -3.55 -23.32 -2.25
CA ALA A 101 -4.00 -24.54 -1.60
C ALA A 101 -5.42 -24.97 -2.02
N GLY A 102 -6.24 -24.07 -2.53
CA GLY A 102 -7.59 -24.37 -2.99
C GLY A 102 -7.65 -25.03 -4.38
N ASP A 103 -8.79 -25.65 -4.69
CA ASP A 103 -9.07 -26.27 -5.99
C ASP A 103 -9.58 -25.24 -7.01
N TRP A 104 -8.69 -24.34 -7.42
CA TRP A 104 -8.94 -23.31 -8.41
C TRP A 104 -8.17 -23.57 -9.69
N SER A 105 -8.68 -23.08 -10.82
CA SER A 105 -7.99 -23.19 -12.11
C SER A 105 -6.58 -22.55 -12.07
N GLY A 106 -5.66 -23.07 -12.87
CA GLY A 106 -4.29 -22.56 -12.93
C GLY A 106 -4.21 -21.07 -13.26
N GLY A 107 -5.06 -20.59 -14.18
CA GLY A 107 -5.16 -19.16 -14.52
C GLY A 107 -5.62 -18.29 -13.34
N PHE A 108 -6.58 -18.78 -12.55
CA PHE A 108 -7.02 -18.08 -11.35
C PHE A 108 -5.90 -17.96 -10.30
N LYS A 109 -5.15 -19.05 -10.08
CA LYS A 109 -3.99 -19.08 -9.18
C LYS A 109 -2.89 -18.12 -9.65
N ALA A 110 -2.61 -18.10 -10.95
CA ALA A 110 -1.57 -17.25 -11.55
C ALA A 110 -1.88 -15.76 -11.36
N VAL A 111 -3.11 -15.33 -11.69
CA VAL A 111 -3.54 -13.92 -11.53
C VAL A 111 -3.42 -13.48 -10.07
N HIS A 112 -3.93 -14.27 -9.13
CA HIS A 112 -3.90 -13.87 -7.72
C HIS A 112 -2.50 -13.91 -7.11
N SER A 113 -1.64 -14.82 -7.57
CA SER A 113 -0.21 -14.82 -7.20
C SER A 113 0.48 -13.54 -7.68
N LEU A 114 0.23 -13.14 -8.93
CA LEU A 114 0.78 -11.89 -9.47
C LEU A 114 0.26 -10.67 -8.69
N LEU A 115 -1.04 -10.62 -8.38
CA LEU A 115 -1.61 -9.55 -7.56
C LEU A 115 -0.95 -9.48 -6.18
N ALA A 116 -0.68 -10.63 -5.56
CA ALA A 116 0.01 -10.70 -4.28
C ALA A 116 1.44 -10.17 -4.36
N VAL A 117 2.21 -10.61 -5.38
CA VAL A 117 3.59 -10.16 -5.59
C VAL A 117 3.66 -8.65 -5.78
N ILE A 118 2.83 -8.08 -6.66
CA ILE A 118 2.81 -6.63 -6.91
C ILE A 118 2.44 -5.88 -5.63
N SER A 119 1.44 -6.34 -4.89
CA SER A 119 0.97 -5.67 -3.67
C SER A 119 2.03 -5.67 -2.56
N VAL A 120 2.72 -6.80 -2.37
CA VAL A 120 3.83 -6.91 -1.41
C VAL A 120 5.02 -6.06 -1.85
N ALA A 121 5.39 -6.11 -3.13
CA ALA A 121 6.50 -5.32 -3.66
C ALA A 121 6.25 -3.81 -3.50
N LEU A 122 5.04 -3.32 -3.82
CA LEU A 122 4.66 -1.94 -3.61
C LEU A 122 4.66 -1.56 -2.11
N GLY A 123 4.20 -2.46 -1.24
CA GLY A 123 4.23 -2.26 0.21
C GLY A 123 5.65 -2.12 0.76
N LEU A 124 6.55 -2.99 0.30
CA LEU A 124 7.97 -2.93 0.64
C LEU A 124 8.62 -1.63 0.16
N LEU A 125 8.32 -1.18 -1.07
CA LEU A 125 8.82 0.10 -1.58
C LEU A 125 8.40 1.29 -0.70
N VAL A 126 7.15 1.32 -0.24
CA VAL A 126 6.66 2.34 0.70
C VAL A 126 7.40 2.24 2.05
N ALA A 127 7.57 1.04 2.58
CA ALA A 127 8.27 0.82 3.84
C ALA A 127 9.73 1.30 3.76
N PHE A 128 10.46 0.89 2.71
CA PHE A 128 11.85 1.30 2.51
C PHE A 128 12.00 2.81 2.33
N GLN A 129 11.09 3.45 1.58
CA GLN A 129 11.08 4.91 1.45
C GLN A 129 10.88 5.60 2.80
N ARG A 130 10.00 5.07 3.66
CA ARG A 130 9.70 5.64 4.98
C ARG A 130 10.87 5.51 5.95
N TYR A 131 11.49 4.33 6.02
CA TYR A 131 12.61 4.06 6.91
C TYR A 131 13.89 4.77 6.45
N GLY A 132 14.17 4.82 5.15
CA GLY A 132 15.31 5.57 4.60
C GLY A 132 15.25 7.06 4.94
N ARG A 133 14.07 7.69 4.82
CA ARG A 133 13.89 9.10 5.21
C ARG A 133 14.04 9.34 6.71
N ALA A 134 13.58 8.40 7.55
CA ALA A 134 13.71 8.51 9.00
C ALA A 134 15.17 8.44 9.47
N GLY A 135 16.00 7.63 8.80
CA GLY A 135 17.45 7.57 9.03
C GLY A 135 18.15 8.88 8.70
N ASN A 136 17.91 9.45 7.51
CA ASN A 136 18.53 10.70 7.09
C ASN A 136 18.19 11.89 8.00
N ARG A 137 16.93 12.04 8.44
CA ARG A 137 16.53 13.13 9.35
C ARG A 137 17.23 13.05 10.71
N ARG A 138 17.47 11.84 11.22
CA ARG A 138 18.20 11.64 12.49
C ARG A 138 19.66 12.06 12.36
N SER A 139 20.31 11.69 11.26
CA SER A 139 21.72 12.06 10.98
C SER A 139 21.91 13.58 10.96
N VAL A 140 21.08 14.32 10.20
CA VAL A 140 21.18 15.78 10.06
C VAL A 140 21.00 16.49 11.41
N ARG A 141 20.02 16.08 12.22
CA ARG A 141 19.78 16.65 13.55
C ARG A 141 21.00 16.48 14.46
N ASN A 142 21.63 15.31 14.43
CA ASN A 142 22.82 15.04 15.24
C ASN A 142 23.99 15.93 14.83
N SER A 143 24.25 16.10 13.52
CA SER A 143 25.31 17.00 13.03
C SER A 143 25.11 18.45 13.46
N GLN A 144 23.88 18.95 13.47
CA GLN A 144 23.57 20.31 13.93
C GLN A 144 23.76 20.46 15.45
N SER A 145 23.43 19.44 16.24
CA SER A 145 23.64 19.49 17.69
C SER A 145 25.13 19.57 18.07
N VAL A 146 26.00 18.90 17.32
CA VAL A 146 27.46 18.95 17.53
C VAL A 146 28.01 20.32 17.11
N ALA A 147 27.56 20.86 15.97
CA ALA A 147 28.02 22.16 15.48
C ALA A 147 27.58 23.35 16.37
N GLY A 148 26.46 23.22 17.10
CA GLY A 148 25.98 24.26 18.01
C GLY A 148 26.61 24.25 19.42
N GLN A 149 27.52 23.30 19.71
CA GLN A 149 28.22 23.17 20.99
C GLN A 149 29.66 23.68 20.96
N VAL A 150 30.12 24.21 19.82
CA VAL A 150 31.46 24.79 19.61
C VAL A 150 31.36 26.29 19.46
#